data_AF-A0AAE8ISZ5-F1
#
_entry.id   AF-A0AAE8ISZ5-F1
#
_cell.length_a   1.000
_cell.length_b   1.000
_cell.length_c   1.000
_cell.angle_alpha   90.00
_cell.angle_beta   90.00
_cell.angle_gamma   90.00
#
_symmetry.space_group_name_H-M   'P 1'
#
loop_
_entity.id
_entity.type
_entity.pdbx_description
1 polymer ?
#
loop_
_entity_poly.entity_id
_entity_poly.type
_entity_poly.pdbx_seq_one_letter_code
_entity_poly.pdbx_strand_id
1 'polypeptide(L)' 'MGIQAEITPSERYRVKREARGEKQVLLWIENRLTAQLDDLVKTGEFRNRSEAVAVALNKLIEERN' A
#
# COMPACT_ATOMS: atom_id res chain seq x y z
N MET A 1 26.81 -15.12 19.52
CA MET A 1 25.37 -14.80 19.68
C MET A 1 24.95 -14.03 18.44
N GLY A 2 24.12 -14.64 17.59
CA GLY A 2 23.64 -13.98 16.37
C GLY A 2 22.66 -12.88 16.73
N ILE A 3 22.84 -11.69 16.17
CA ILE A 3 21.88 -10.59 16.27
C ILE A 3 20.62 -11.07 15.54
N GLN A 4 19.61 -11.49 16.29
CA GLN A 4 18.26 -11.67 15.76
C GLN A 4 17.78 -10.27 15.39
N ALA A 5 17.91 -9.90 14.11
CA ALA A 5 17.33 -8.66 13.61
C ALA A 5 15.81 -8.77 13.80
N GLU A 6 15.27 -8.02 14.76
CA GLU A 6 13.83 -7.97 14.98
C GLU A 6 13.17 -7.43 13.71
N ILE A 7 12.40 -8.28 13.04
CA ILE A 7 11.63 -7.90 11.86
C ILE A 7 10.66 -6.79 12.28
N THR A 8 10.80 -5.62 11.66
CA THR A 8 9.94 -4.46 11.94
C THR A 8 8.48 -4.77 11.59
N PRO A 9 7.48 -4.09 12.20
CA PRO A 9 6.09 -4.24 11.81
C PRO A 9 5.85 -4.05 10.31
N SER A 10 6.58 -3.13 9.69
CA SER A 10 6.60 -2.86 8.26
C SER A 10 7.11 -4.04 7.43
N GLU A 11 8.20 -4.69 7.83
CA GLU A 11 8.73 -5.86 7.13
C GLU A 11 7.81 -7.08 7.31
N ARG A 12 7.25 -7.29 8.51
CA ARG A 12 6.22 -8.32 8.74
C ARG A 12 5.01 -8.12 7.82
N TYR A 13 4.58 -6.87 7.65
CA TYR A 13 3.49 -6.54 6.73
C TYR A 13 3.84 -6.87 5.28
N ARG A 14 5.05 -6.52 4.81
CA ARG A 14 5.54 -6.84 3.45
C ARG A 14 5.58 -8.34 3.21
N VAL A 15 6.23 -9.11 4.10
CA VAL A 15 6.33 -10.57 4.00
C VAL A 15 4.95 -11.21 3.92
N LYS A 16 4.00 -10.75 4.75
CA LYS A 16 2.62 -11.26 4.73
C LYS A 16 1.87 -10.96 3.42
N ARG A 17 2.13 -9.81 2.80
CA ARG A 17 1.53 -9.42 1.52
C ARG A 17 2.15 -10.22 0.37
N GLU A 18 3.46 -10.40 0.37
CA GLU A 18 4.17 -11.23 -0.61
C GLU A 18 3.74 -12.69 -0.58
N ALA A 19 3.57 -13.27 0.61
CA ALA A 19 3.03 -14.62 0.77
C ALA A 19 1.61 -14.80 0.20
N ARG A 20 0.87 -13.71 -0.04
CA ARG A 20 -0.46 -13.71 -0.67
C ARG A 20 -0.40 -13.47 -2.18
N GLY A 21 0.79 -13.48 -2.78
CA GLY A 21 1.00 -13.22 -4.20
C GLY A 21 1.03 -11.75 -4.58
N GLU A 22 1.01 -10.84 -3.60
CA GLU A 22 1.10 -9.41 -3.85
C GLU A 22 2.57 -8.97 -4.00
N LYS A 23 2.82 -7.89 -4.75
CA LYS A 23 4.17 -7.32 -4.87
C LYS A 23 4.19 -5.87 -4.42
N GLN A 24 5.26 -5.48 -3.73
CA GLN A 24 5.49 -4.08 -3.41
C GLN A 24 6.00 -3.34 -4.64
N VAL A 25 5.42 -2.17 -4.90
CA VAL A 25 5.84 -1.26 -5.98
C VAL A 25 6.23 0.10 -5.37
N LEU A 26 7.22 0.74 -5.97
CA LEU A 26 7.58 2.12 -5.67
C LEU A 26 6.96 3.02 -6.74
N LEU A 27 6.21 4.03 -6.32
CA LEU A 27 5.48 4.93 -7.21
C LEU A 27 5.88 6.38 -6.94
N TRP A 28 5.98 7.15 -8.02
CA TRP A 28 6.12 8.60 -7.99
C TRP A 28 4.79 9.20 -8.43
N ILE A 29 4.19 10.04 -7.60
CA ILE A 29 2.92 10.71 -7.86
C ILE A 29 2.99 12.16 -7.39
N GLU A 30 2.11 13.01 -7.94
CA GLU A 30 2.04 14.41 -7.54
C GLU A 30 1.72 14.58 -6.05
N ASN A 31 2.29 15.60 -5.43
CA ASN A 31 2.11 15.85 -4.00
C ASN A 31 0.63 16.04 -3.62
N ARG A 32 -0.14 16.67 -4.49
CA ARG A 32 -1.60 16.85 -4.30
C ARG A 32 -2.32 15.50 -4.17
N LEU A 33 -1.95 14.50 -4.99
CA LEU A 33 -2.55 13.18 -4.95
C LEU A 33 -2.15 12.43 -3.67
N THR A 34 -0.90 12.57 -3.24
CA THR A 34 -0.44 12.02 -1.95
C THR A 34 -1.26 12.58 -0.78
N ALA A 35 -1.52 13.89 -0.76
CA ALA A 35 -2.34 14.52 0.28
C ALA A 35 -3.78 14.00 0.28
N GLN A 36 -4.39 13.84 -0.90
CA GLN A 36 -5.74 13.27 -1.01
C GLN A 36 -5.78 11.81 -0.52
N LEU A 37 -4.78 10.99 -0.86
CA LEU A 37 -4.67 9.63 -0.34
C LEU A 37 -4.54 9.60 1.19
N ASP A 38 -3.80 10.55 1.77
CA ASP A 38 -3.68 10.69 3.21
C ASP A 38 -5.00 11.00 3.89
N ASP A 39 -5.77 11.90 3.31
CA ASP A 39 -7.06 12.28 3.87
C ASP A 39 -8.06 11.11 3.79
N LEU A 40 -8.07 10.34 2.69
CA LEU A 40 -8.88 9.12 2.57
C LEU A 40 -8.50 8.03 3.60
N VAL A 41 -7.23 7.94 4.00
CA VAL A 41 -6.81 7.04 5.07
C VAL A 41 -7.22 7.59 6.44
N LYS A 42 -7.10 8.91 6.66
CA LYS A 42 -7.51 9.55 7.92
C LYS A 42 -9.01 9.49 8.18
N THR A 43 -9.84 9.59 7.14
CA THR A 43 -11.30 9.45 7.26
C THR A 43 -11.73 8.02 7.58
N GLY A 44 -10.81 7.05 7.51
CA GLY A 44 -11.08 5.64 7.77
C GLY A 44 -11.68 4.89 6.58
N GLU A 45 -11.76 5.54 5.40
CA GLU A 45 -12.24 4.88 4.18
C GLU A 45 -11.28 3.77 3.72
N PHE A 46 -9.97 3.96 3.96
CA PHE A 46 -8.95 2.94 3.69
C PHE A 46 -8.01 2.73 4.88
N ARG A 47 -7.53 1.49 5.06
CA ARG A 47 -6.60 1.14 6.15
C ARG A 47 -5.21 1.70 5.93
N ASN A 48 -4.81 1.90 4.67
CA ASN A 48 -3.53 2.48 4.29
C ASN A 48 -3.54 2.94 2.82
N ARG A 49 -2.51 3.70 2.43
CA ARG A 49 -2.35 4.22 1.07
C ARG A 49 -2.31 3.13 0.01
N SER A 50 -1.71 1.97 0.31
CA SER A 50 -1.63 0.86 -0.66
C SER A 50 -3.00 0.29 -1.00
N GLU A 51 -3.92 0.24 -0.03
CA GLU A 51 -5.30 -0.18 -0.26
C GLU A 51 -6.06 0.83 -1.13
N ALA A 52 -5.95 2.12 -0.82
CA ALA A 52 -6.57 3.18 -1.63
C ALA A 52 -6.08 3.15 -3.09
N VAL A 53 -4.77 3.02 -3.29
CA VAL A 53 -4.16 2.95 -4.64
C VAL A 53 -4.61 1.67 -5.37
N ALA A 54 -4.67 0.53 -4.70
CA ALA A 54 -5.11 -0.71 -5.33
C ALA A 54 -6.57 -0.63 -5.83
N VAL A 55 -7.47 -0.02 -5.04
CA VAL A 55 -8.86 0.19 -5.45
C VAL A 55 -8.96 1.14 -6.66
N ALA A 56 -8.21 2.25 -6.64
CA ALA A 56 -8.20 3.19 -7.76
C ALA A 56 -7.66 2.54 -9.06
N LEU A 57 -6.60 1.74 -8.96
CA LEU A 57 -6.04 1.00 -10.09
C LEU A 57 -7.02 -0.04 -10.65
N ASN A 58 -7.69 -0.81 -9.79
CA ASN A 58 -8.69 -1.79 -10.24
C ASN A 58 -9.83 -1.12 -10.99
N LYS A 59 -10.40 -0.02 -10.46
CA LYS A 59 -11.46 0.75 -11.14
C LYS A 59 -11.01 1.23 -12.52
N LEU A 60 -9.80 1.81 -12.60
CA LEU A 60 -9.24 2.30 -13.86
C LEU A 60 -9.08 1.16 -14.90
N ILE A 61 -8.69 -0.03 -14.46
CA ILE A 61 -8.50 -1.20 -15.35
C ILE A 61 -9.87 -1.78 -15.77
N GLU A 62 -10.81 -1.91 -14.83
CA GLU A 62 -12.17 -2.39 -15.11
C GLU A 62 -12.92 -1.49 -16.09
N GLU A 63 -12.78 -0.16 -15.97
CA GLU A 63 -13.40 0.80 -16.89
C GLU A 63 -12.83 0.75 -18.33
N ARG A 64 -11.67 0.13 -18.51
CA ARG A 64 -10.97 0.03 -19.81
C ARG A 64 -11.14 -1.32 -20.50
N ASN A 65 -11.67 -2.32 -19.79
CA ASN A 65 -11.99 -3.65 -20.33
C ASN A 65 -13.48 -3.78 -20.62
#